data_AF-X1E156-F1
#
_entry.id   AF-X1E156-F1
#
_cell.length_a   1.000
_cell.length_b   1.000
_cell.length_c   1.000
_cell.angle_alpha   90.00
_cell.angle_beta   90.00
_cell.angle_gamma   90.00
#
_symmetry.space_group_name_H-M   'P 1'
#
loop_
_entity.id
_entity.type
_entity.pdbx_description
1 polymer ?
#
loop_
_entity_poly.entity_id
_entity_poly.type
_entity_poly.pdbx_seq_one_letter_code
_entity_poly.pdbx_strand_id
1 'polypeptide(L)'
;NISQLTTINILVLKNLQEIISEIQGMTLYDIKGLNLLGEPTDETTIEVVKREGTSMSMISRVDKDRRLKGSKRTIVQRGNVYVGKGRKDNRSILCIPLVSAVLSRANRIEYLMLLHINFKESVSLSARIKALGGKYEHIKNIVLESSVSWSDTLLEQVEISELFGRSAEKIGEFIVSGIGRKA
;
A
#
# COMPACT_ATOMS: atom_id res chain seq x y z
N ASN A 1 -3.71 0.75 -26.94
CA ASN A 1 -4.08 0.55 -25.53
C ASN A 1 -3.26 1.52 -24.71
N ILE A 2 -3.87 2.46 -23.99
CA ILE A 2 -3.14 3.43 -23.15
C ILE A 2 -2.81 2.74 -21.83
N SER A 3 -1.55 2.81 -21.39
CA SER A 3 -1.14 2.24 -20.10
C SER A 3 -1.86 2.96 -18.96
N GLN A 4 -2.46 2.20 -18.05
CA GLN A 4 -3.12 2.72 -16.85
C GLN A 4 -2.21 2.72 -15.62
N LEU A 5 -0.93 2.36 -15.78
CA LEU A 5 0.08 2.38 -14.73
C LEU A 5 1.16 3.40 -15.05
N THR A 6 1.57 4.14 -14.02
CA THR A 6 2.72 5.04 -14.08
C THR A 6 4.03 4.26 -13.99
N THR A 7 5.11 4.78 -14.55
CA THR A 7 6.45 4.15 -14.49
C THR A 7 6.91 3.90 -13.05
N ILE A 8 6.61 4.84 -12.14
CA ILE A 8 6.94 4.70 -10.71
C ILE A 8 6.18 3.51 -10.12
N ASN A 9 4.88 3.37 -10.38
CA ASN A 9 4.09 2.25 -9.87
C ASN A 9 4.54 0.91 -10.46
N ILE A 10 4.96 0.87 -11.73
CA ILE A 10 5.53 -0.35 -12.33
C ILE A 10 6.80 -0.79 -11.59
N LEU A 11 7.70 0.14 -11.26
CA LEU A 11 8.92 -0.17 -10.52
C LEU A 11 8.61 -0.69 -9.11
N VAL A 12 7.67 -0.06 -8.41
CA VAL A 12 7.21 -0.52 -7.09
C VAL A 12 6.62 -1.93 -7.18
N LEU A 13 5.74 -2.18 -8.15
CA LEU A 13 5.13 -3.49 -8.34
C LEU A 13 6.17 -4.56 -8.64
N LYS A 14 7.18 -4.26 -9.45
CA LYS A 14 8.31 -5.16 -9.72
C LYS A 14 9.02 -5.56 -8.42
N ASN A 15 9.34 -4.60 -7.55
CA ASN A 15 10.02 -4.91 -6.28
C ASN A 15 9.11 -5.69 -5.32
N LEU A 16 7.80 -5.41 -5.31
CA LEU A 16 6.84 -6.13 -4.46
C LEU A 16 6.65 -7.60 -4.86
N GLN A 17 6.89 -7.98 -6.13
CA GLN A 17 6.86 -9.39 -6.55
C GLN A 17 7.92 -10.25 -5.84
N GLU A 18 9.03 -9.65 -5.40
CA GLU A 18 10.05 -10.38 -4.65
C GLU A 18 9.57 -10.77 -3.25
N ILE A 19 8.57 -10.09 -2.69
CA ILE A 19 8.09 -10.30 -1.32
C ILE A 19 6.68 -10.90 -1.21
N ILE A 20 5.88 -10.85 -2.27
CA ILE A 20 4.52 -11.40 -2.31
C ILE A 20 4.58 -12.86 -2.76
N SER A 21 3.92 -13.76 -2.02
CA SER A 21 3.81 -15.18 -2.37
C SER A 21 2.57 -15.48 -3.20
N GLU A 22 1.44 -14.84 -2.88
CA GLU A 22 0.15 -15.17 -3.47
C GLU A 22 -0.78 -13.94 -3.49
N ILE A 23 -1.66 -13.89 -4.50
CA ILE A 23 -2.82 -12.99 -4.54
C ILE A 23 -4.07 -13.84 -4.27
N GLN A 24 -4.70 -13.64 -3.12
CA GLN A 24 -5.85 -14.43 -2.67
C GLN A 24 -7.18 -13.93 -3.23
N GLY A 25 -7.22 -12.68 -3.70
CA GLY A 25 -8.45 -12.07 -4.19
C GLY A 25 -8.25 -10.62 -4.59
N MET A 26 -9.23 -10.09 -5.32
CA MET A 26 -9.16 -8.76 -5.91
C MET A 26 -10.51 -8.06 -5.79
N THR A 27 -10.49 -6.75 -5.57
CA THR A 27 -11.64 -5.87 -5.73
C THR A 27 -11.24 -4.69 -6.60
N LEU A 28 -11.94 -4.49 -7.72
CA LEU A 28 -11.79 -3.34 -8.58
C LEU A 28 -12.84 -2.32 -8.19
N TYR A 29 -12.39 -1.09 -7.94
CA TYR A 29 -13.26 0.03 -7.63
C TYR A 29 -13.21 1.09 -8.73
N ASP A 30 -14.36 1.72 -8.98
CA ASP A 30 -14.52 2.91 -9.82
C ASP A 30 -14.60 4.16 -8.92
N ILE A 31 -13.91 5.22 -9.30
CA ILE A 31 -13.79 6.48 -8.57
C ILE A 31 -14.48 7.59 -9.36
N LYS A 32 -15.48 8.23 -8.74
CA LYS A 32 -16.30 9.26 -9.37
C LYS A 32 -16.27 10.57 -8.60
N GLY A 33 -16.52 11.68 -9.29
CA GLY A 33 -16.61 13.01 -8.66
C GLY A 33 -15.25 13.60 -8.28
N LEU A 34 -14.20 13.30 -9.04
CA LEU A 34 -12.90 13.99 -8.92
C LEU A 34 -13.01 15.41 -9.49
N ASN A 35 -12.23 16.35 -8.93
CA ASN A 35 -12.16 17.72 -9.44
C ASN A 35 -11.45 17.81 -10.82
N LEU A 36 -11.32 19.02 -11.37
CA LEU A 36 -10.68 19.24 -12.66
C LEU A 36 -9.22 18.74 -12.71
N LEU A 37 -8.51 18.80 -11.58
CA LEU A 37 -7.13 18.36 -11.41
C LEU A 37 -7.00 16.84 -11.16
N GLY A 38 -8.11 16.11 -11.06
CA GLY A 38 -8.11 14.68 -10.78
C GLY A 38 -8.00 14.33 -9.30
N GLU A 39 -8.20 15.29 -8.41
CA GLU A 39 -8.09 15.11 -6.96
C GLU A 39 -9.45 14.80 -6.32
N PRO A 40 -9.46 14.02 -5.22
CA PRO A 40 -10.70 13.72 -4.51
C PRO A 40 -11.21 14.92 -3.69
N THR A 41 -12.50 15.19 -3.81
CA THR A 41 -13.30 16.15 -3.04
C THR A 41 -14.20 15.41 -2.04
N ASP A 42 -14.94 16.15 -1.22
CA ASP A 42 -15.87 15.54 -0.25
C ASP A 42 -17.08 14.85 -0.90
N GLU A 43 -17.36 15.19 -2.15
CA GLU A 43 -18.37 14.55 -3.00
C GLU A 43 -17.84 13.31 -3.73
N THR A 44 -16.52 13.07 -3.70
CA THR A 44 -15.93 11.92 -4.40
C THR A 44 -16.44 10.60 -3.82
N THR A 45 -16.89 9.74 -4.72
CA THR A 45 -17.45 8.42 -4.39
C THR A 45 -16.59 7.30 -4.94
N ILE A 46 -16.79 6.12 -4.35
CA ILE A 46 -16.14 4.87 -4.72
C ILE A 46 -17.21 3.79 -4.86
N GLU A 47 -17.13 2.99 -5.92
CA GLU A 47 -18.07 1.91 -6.21
C GLU A 47 -17.33 0.62 -6.55
N VAL A 48 -17.88 -0.53 -6.17
CA VAL A 48 -17.29 -1.83 -6.54
C VAL A 48 -17.72 -2.17 -7.97
N VAL A 49 -16.74 -2.38 -8.84
CA VAL A 49 -16.95 -2.84 -10.23
C VAL A 49 -16.89 -4.36 -10.32
N LYS A 50 -15.87 -4.95 -9.66
CA LYS A 50 -15.59 -6.38 -9.76
C LYS A 50 -14.99 -6.91 -8.47
N ARG A 51 -15.28 -8.17 -8.15
CA ARG A 51 -14.62 -8.93 -7.09
C ARG A 51 -14.22 -10.31 -7.62
N GLU A 52 -13.09 -10.81 -7.14
CA GLU A 52 -12.59 -12.14 -7.45
C GLU A 52 -11.92 -12.77 -6.23
N GLY A 53 -11.84 -14.10 -6.23
CA GLY A 53 -11.22 -14.89 -5.16
C GLY A 53 -11.88 -14.64 -3.81
N THR A 54 -11.07 -14.58 -2.76
CA THR A 54 -11.52 -14.33 -1.38
C THR A 54 -12.35 -13.06 -1.22
N SER A 55 -12.21 -12.07 -2.10
CA SER A 55 -12.95 -10.80 -2.02
C SER A 55 -14.46 -10.96 -2.24
N MET A 56 -14.90 -12.01 -2.94
CA MET A 56 -16.32 -12.20 -3.27
C MET A 56 -17.20 -12.34 -2.02
N SER A 57 -16.71 -12.98 -0.95
CA SER A 57 -17.44 -13.17 0.30
C SER A 57 -17.31 -12.02 1.30
N MET A 58 -16.56 -10.96 0.98
CA MET A 58 -16.25 -9.90 1.93
C MET A 58 -17.31 -8.78 1.93
N ILE A 59 -17.72 -8.32 3.11
CA ILE A 59 -18.60 -7.15 3.24
C ILE A 59 -17.75 -5.88 3.22
N SER A 60 -17.86 -5.10 2.14
CA SER A 60 -17.16 -3.83 2.01
C SER A 60 -17.95 -2.73 2.71
N ARG A 61 -17.25 -1.78 3.33
CA ARG A 61 -17.89 -0.55 3.83
C ARG A 61 -18.55 0.24 2.70
N VAL A 62 -17.97 0.17 1.50
CA VAL A 62 -18.44 0.84 0.29
C VAL A 62 -19.85 0.38 -0.09
N ASP A 63 -20.22 -0.85 0.27
CA ASP A 63 -21.55 -1.40 0.01
C ASP A 63 -22.65 -0.63 0.79
N LYS A 64 -22.28 0.06 1.89
CA LYS A 64 -23.19 0.87 2.72
C LYS A 64 -22.95 2.38 2.60
N ASP A 65 -21.70 2.81 2.50
CA ASP A 65 -21.31 4.22 2.42
C ASP A 65 -20.28 4.41 1.31
N ARG A 66 -20.73 4.97 0.19
CA ARG A 66 -19.94 5.13 -1.04
C ARG A 66 -18.98 6.32 -1.00
N ARG A 67 -18.91 7.11 0.07
CA ARG A 67 -17.97 8.24 0.16
C ARG A 67 -16.52 7.75 0.21
N LEU A 68 -15.67 8.33 -0.63
CA LEU A 68 -14.24 8.00 -0.65
C LEU A 68 -13.51 8.62 0.56
N LYS A 69 -13.05 7.78 1.48
CA LYS A 69 -12.41 8.20 2.73
C LYS A 69 -11.28 7.28 3.19
N GLY A 70 -10.51 7.78 4.17
CA GLY A 70 -9.39 7.05 4.77
C GLY A 70 -8.29 6.75 3.75
N SER A 71 -7.61 5.61 3.92
CA SER A 71 -6.46 5.24 3.08
C SER A 71 -6.77 5.23 1.58
N LYS A 72 -7.99 4.82 1.18
CA LYS A 72 -8.38 4.80 -0.24
C LYS A 72 -8.41 6.22 -0.84
N ARG A 73 -8.89 7.22 -0.09
CA ARG A 73 -8.82 8.63 -0.51
C ARG A 73 -7.38 9.09 -0.67
N THR A 74 -6.52 8.79 0.30
CA THR A 74 -5.10 9.15 0.24
C THR A 74 -4.39 8.50 -0.94
N ILE A 75 -4.71 7.26 -1.28
CA ILE A 75 -4.11 6.55 -2.43
C ILE A 75 -4.55 7.20 -3.74
N VAL A 76 -5.85 7.50 -3.90
CA VAL A 76 -6.36 8.21 -5.08
C VAL A 76 -5.72 9.58 -5.21
N GLN A 77 -5.57 10.32 -4.11
CA GLN A 77 -4.94 11.64 -4.10
C GLN A 77 -3.44 11.61 -4.46
N ARG A 78 -2.70 10.62 -3.94
CA ARG A 78 -1.24 10.53 -4.15
C ARG A 78 -0.85 9.79 -5.42
N GLY A 79 -1.71 8.93 -5.95
CA GLY A 79 -1.44 8.14 -7.16
C GLY A 79 -0.35 7.07 -7.01
N ASN A 80 0.09 6.77 -5.79
CA ASN A 80 1.16 5.80 -5.52
C ASN A 80 0.60 4.45 -5.08
N VAL A 81 1.24 3.37 -5.52
CA VAL A 81 1.00 2.02 -4.99
C VAL A 81 1.17 2.00 -3.47
N TYR A 82 0.26 1.31 -2.78
CA TYR A 82 0.24 1.19 -1.33
C TYR A 82 0.19 -0.26 -0.91
N VAL A 83 1.08 -0.66 -0.01
CA VAL A 83 1.03 -1.93 0.71
C VAL A 83 0.77 -1.66 2.19
N GLY A 84 -0.09 -2.46 2.82
CA GLY A 84 -0.47 -2.26 4.21
C GLY A 84 -1.39 -3.35 4.75
N LYS A 85 -1.99 -3.09 5.92
CA LYS A 85 -3.05 -3.93 6.49
C LYS A 85 -4.42 -3.27 6.40
N GLY A 86 -5.44 -4.06 6.07
CA GLY A 86 -6.83 -3.66 6.14
C GLY A 86 -7.20 -3.29 7.57
N ARG A 87 -7.75 -2.08 7.75
CA ARG A 87 -8.06 -1.55 9.10
C ARG A 87 -9.16 -2.33 9.83
N LYS A 88 -10.00 -3.06 9.10
CA LYS A 88 -11.16 -3.78 9.66
C LYS A 88 -10.88 -5.27 9.90
N ASP A 89 -10.06 -5.88 9.05
CA ASP A 89 -9.85 -7.33 8.99
C ASP A 89 -8.37 -7.74 9.18
N ASN A 90 -7.47 -6.76 9.35
CA ASN A 90 -6.03 -6.95 9.56
C ASN A 90 -5.32 -7.73 8.43
N ARG A 91 -5.97 -7.92 7.28
CA ARG A 91 -5.43 -8.65 6.14
C ARG A 91 -4.42 -7.80 5.39
N SER A 92 -3.37 -8.41 4.85
CA SER A 92 -2.40 -7.72 4.02
C SER A 92 -3.01 -7.37 2.67
N ILE A 93 -2.88 -6.10 2.30
CA ILE A 93 -3.47 -5.54 1.09
C ILE A 93 -2.41 -4.82 0.25
N LEU A 94 -2.59 -4.90 -1.07
CA LEU A 94 -1.89 -4.09 -2.06
C LEU A 94 -2.93 -3.30 -2.85
N CYS A 95 -2.83 -1.97 -2.80
CA CYS A 95 -3.69 -1.07 -3.54
C CYS A 95 -2.92 -0.45 -4.70
N ILE A 96 -3.46 -0.55 -5.90
CA ILE A 96 -2.87 -0.10 -7.15
C ILE A 96 -3.82 0.94 -7.76
N PRO A 97 -3.45 2.23 -7.76
CA PRO A 97 -4.21 3.26 -8.46
C PRO A 97 -3.98 3.13 -9.97
N LEU A 98 -5.06 3.19 -10.75
CA LEU A 98 -5.06 3.06 -12.20
C LEU A 98 -5.50 4.39 -12.81
N VAL A 99 -4.64 4.97 -13.65
CA VAL A 99 -4.95 6.23 -14.34
C VAL A 99 -6.01 6.02 -15.43
N SER A 100 -6.67 7.11 -15.83
CA SER A 100 -7.63 7.09 -16.94
C SER A 100 -6.99 6.53 -18.22
N ALA A 101 -7.74 5.69 -18.93
CA ALA A 101 -7.36 5.26 -20.27
C ALA A 101 -7.61 6.34 -21.34
N VAL A 102 -8.11 7.52 -20.95
CA VAL A 102 -8.38 8.65 -21.84
C VAL A 102 -7.30 9.72 -21.64
N LEU A 103 -6.59 10.10 -22.72
CA LEU A 103 -5.45 11.03 -22.66
C LEU A 103 -5.77 12.37 -22.00
N SER A 104 -6.95 12.94 -22.27
CA SER A 104 -7.39 14.22 -21.67
C SER A 104 -7.61 14.15 -20.16
N ARG A 105 -7.56 12.95 -19.57
CA ARG A 105 -7.78 12.68 -18.15
C ARG A 105 -6.68 11.80 -17.55
N ALA A 106 -5.51 11.72 -18.19
CA ALA A 106 -4.43 10.81 -17.79
C ALA A 106 -3.87 11.07 -16.38
N ASN A 107 -4.11 12.25 -15.80
CA ASN A 107 -3.77 12.57 -14.42
C ASN A 107 -4.81 12.06 -13.38
N ARG A 108 -5.96 11.54 -13.82
CA ARG A 108 -7.05 11.11 -12.94
C ARG A 108 -6.92 9.63 -12.63
N ILE A 109 -7.03 9.27 -11.35
CA ILE A 109 -7.16 7.88 -10.91
C ILE A 109 -8.64 7.48 -11.01
N GLU A 110 -9.01 6.88 -12.14
CA GLU A 110 -10.40 6.43 -12.38
C GLU A 110 -10.71 5.12 -11.67
N TYR A 111 -9.70 4.25 -11.51
CA TYR A 111 -9.91 2.98 -10.83
C TYR A 111 -8.89 2.77 -9.72
N LEU A 112 -9.33 2.05 -8.69
CA LEU A 112 -8.47 1.55 -7.64
C LEU A 112 -8.60 0.04 -7.59
N MET A 113 -7.51 -0.67 -7.82
CA MET A 113 -7.46 -2.12 -7.65
C MET A 113 -6.92 -2.44 -6.25
N LEU A 114 -7.65 -3.23 -5.47
CA LEU A 114 -7.21 -3.72 -4.17
C LEU A 114 -7.05 -5.23 -4.26
N LEU A 115 -5.85 -5.70 -3.91
CA LEU A 115 -5.50 -7.11 -3.86
C LEU A 115 -5.34 -7.54 -2.40
N HIS A 116 -5.90 -8.70 -2.05
CA HIS A 116 -5.53 -9.43 -0.84
C HIS A 116 -4.32 -10.29 -1.15
N ILE A 117 -3.27 -10.13 -0.37
CA ILE A 117 -1.96 -10.72 -0.64
C ILE A 117 -1.45 -11.50 0.57
N ASN A 118 -0.66 -12.53 0.29
CA ASN A 118 0.22 -13.16 1.26
C ASN A 118 1.67 -12.75 0.98
N PHE A 119 2.46 -12.63 2.04
CA PHE A 119 3.90 -12.44 1.92
C PHE A 119 4.60 -13.80 1.87
N LYS A 120 5.80 -13.84 1.27
CA LYS A 120 6.68 -15.00 1.35
C LYS A 120 7.20 -15.16 2.78
N GLU A 121 7.36 -16.42 3.22
CA GLU A 121 7.88 -16.75 4.55
C GLU A 121 9.35 -16.33 4.71
N SER A 122 10.15 -16.54 3.66
CA SER A 122 11.55 -16.14 3.61
C SER A 122 11.77 -15.11 2.50
N VAL A 123 12.34 -13.96 2.89
CA VAL A 123 12.65 -12.84 1.99
C VAL A 123 14.01 -12.28 2.39
N SER A 124 14.92 -12.20 1.42
CA SER A 124 16.25 -11.66 1.62
C SER A 124 16.21 -10.20 2.05
N LEU A 125 17.21 -9.77 2.81
CA LEU A 125 17.32 -8.38 3.25
C LEU A 125 17.32 -7.38 2.08
N SER A 126 18.03 -7.71 0.99
CA SER A 126 18.04 -6.87 -0.22
C SER A 126 16.64 -6.70 -0.83
N ALA A 127 15.84 -7.77 -0.90
CA ALA A 127 14.47 -7.70 -1.40
C ALA A 127 13.57 -6.86 -0.48
N ARG A 128 13.74 -6.98 0.86
CA ARG A 128 13.02 -6.14 1.83
C ARG A 128 13.31 -4.65 1.60
N ILE A 129 14.58 -4.28 1.47
CA ILE A 129 15.01 -2.89 1.26
C ILE A 129 14.45 -2.35 -0.06
N LYS A 130 14.61 -3.09 -1.16
CA LYS A 130 14.08 -2.68 -2.47
C LYS A 130 12.56 -2.49 -2.46
N ALA A 131 11.83 -3.38 -1.80
CA ALA A 131 10.38 -3.31 -1.70
C ALA A 131 9.87 -2.20 -0.78
N LEU A 132 10.64 -1.80 0.24
CA LEU A 132 10.31 -0.66 1.10
C LEU A 132 10.38 0.67 0.34
N GLY A 133 11.26 0.78 -0.66
CA GLY A 133 11.44 2.03 -1.42
C GLY A 133 11.70 3.21 -0.50
N GLY A 134 11.01 4.33 -0.69
CA GLY A 134 11.18 5.53 0.16
C GLY A 134 10.86 5.32 1.65
N LYS A 135 10.11 4.26 2.01
CA LYS A 135 9.83 3.93 3.41
C LYS A 135 11.08 3.46 4.16
N TYR A 136 12.05 2.88 3.46
CA TYR A 136 13.33 2.45 4.05
C TYR A 136 14.08 3.63 4.69
N GLU A 137 14.27 4.72 3.92
CA GLU A 137 14.96 5.92 4.44
C GLU A 137 14.18 6.56 5.59
N HIS A 138 12.85 6.55 5.53
CA HIS A 138 12.03 7.08 6.63
C HIS A 138 12.24 6.28 7.92
N ILE A 139 12.18 4.93 7.87
CA ILE A 139 12.46 4.08 9.04
C ILE A 139 13.85 4.34 9.58
N LYS A 140 14.86 4.40 8.70
CA LYS A 140 16.24 4.67 9.05
C LYS A 140 16.40 5.99 9.79
N ASN A 141 15.78 7.07 9.29
CA ASN A 141 15.82 8.37 9.93
C ASN A 141 15.22 8.32 11.34
N ILE A 142 14.05 7.70 11.52
CA ILE A 142 13.40 7.56 12.83
C ILE A 142 14.28 6.80 13.82
N VAL A 143 14.96 5.74 13.39
CA VAL A 143 15.88 5.00 14.25
C VAL A 143 17.09 5.85 14.63
N LEU A 144 17.66 6.60 13.67
CA LEU A 144 18.81 7.47 13.88
C LEU A 144 18.50 8.73 14.72
N GLU A 145 17.24 9.10 14.87
CA GLU A 145 16.82 10.13 15.85
C GLU A 145 17.00 9.67 17.30
N SER A 146 17.18 8.37 17.53
CA SER A 146 17.53 7.80 18.84
C SER A 146 19.04 7.58 18.98
N SER A 147 19.49 7.04 20.13
CA SER A 147 20.90 6.66 20.33
C SER A 147 21.31 5.35 19.63
N VAL A 148 20.41 4.72 18.89
CA VAL A 148 20.65 3.46 18.19
C VAL A 148 21.39 3.67 16.86
N SER A 149 22.49 2.94 16.64
CA SER A 149 23.16 2.91 15.33
C SER A 149 22.36 2.10 14.30
N TRP A 150 22.30 2.59 13.06
CA TRP A 150 21.61 1.90 11.98
C TRP A 150 22.40 0.69 11.46
N SER A 151 21.69 -0.42 11.26
CA SER A 151 22.12 -1.56 10.44
C SER A 151 20.91 -2.10 9.70
N ASP A 152 21.08 -2.46 8.43
CA ASP A 152 19.97 -2.98 7.62
C ASP A 152 19.37 -4.27 8.22
N THR A 153 20.20 -5.05 8.91
CA THR A 153 19.78 -6.27 9.63
C THR A 153 18.71 -6.01 10.71
N LEU A 154 18.55 -4.76 11.17
CA LEU A 154 17.45 -4.39 12.06
C LEU A 154 16.07 -4.64 11.43
N LEU A 155 15.96 -4.59 10.11
CA LEU A 155 14.72 -4.88 9.38
C LEU A 155 14.34 -6.37 9.42
N GLU A 156 15.30 -7.26 9.70
CA GLU A 156 15.05 -8.71 9.83
C GLU A 156 14.41 -9.04 11.17
N GLN A 157 14.50 -8.16 12.16
CA GLN A 157 13.83 -8.30 13.46
C GLN A 157 12.33 -8.01 13.37
N VAL A 158 11.87 -7.47 12.24
CA VAL A 158 10.47 -7.12 12.01
C VAL A 158 9.84 -8.15 11.09
N GLU A 159 8.77 -8.77 11.59
CA GLU A 159 7.92 -9.67 10.81
C GLU A 159 7.51 -9.01 9.49
N ILE A 160 7.60 -9.75 8.38
CA ILE A 160 7.40 -9.15 7.05
C ILE A 160 6.02 -8.51 6.90
N SER A 161 4.99 -9.15 7.46
CA SER A 161 3.62 -8.63 7.45
C SER A 161 3.48 -7.33 8.24
N GLU A 162 4.29 -7.13 9.29
CA GLU A 162 4.33 -5.91 10.10
C GLU A 162 5.19 -4.84 9.42
N LEU A 163 6.34 -5.24 8.85
CA LEU A 163 7.26 -4.37 8.12
C LEU A 163 6.56 -3.67 6.96
N PHE A 164 5.72 -4.38 6.20
CA PHE A 164 4.93 -3.79 5.12
C PHE A 164 3.51 -3.38 5.55
N GLY A 165 3.08 -3.77 6.76
CA GLY A 165 1.74 -3.49 7.28
C GLY A 165 1.59 -2.20 8.08
N ARG A 166 2.67 -1.74 8.73
CA ARG A 166 2.68 -0.57 9.62
C ARG A 166 3.25 0.68 8.96
N SER A 167 3.13 1.83 9.62
CA SER A 167 3.80 3.06 9.19
C SER A 167 5.29 3.00 9.53
N ALA A 168 6.09 3.89 8.93
CA ALA A 168 7.54 3.94 9.18
C ALA A 168 7.84 4.22 10.67
N GLU A 169 7.08 5.13 11.27
CA GLU A 169 7.14 5.56 12.67
C GLU A 169 7.01 4.35 13.60
N LYS A 170 5.94 3.57 13.43
CA LYS A 170 5.71 2.36 14.25
C LYS A 170 6.79 1.30 14.11
N ILE A 171 7.45 1.23 12.95
CA ILE A 171 8.53 0.27 12.71
C ILE A 171 9.82 0.77 13.37
N GLY A 172 10.14 2.05 13.20
CA GLY A 172 11.30 2.67 13.86
C GLY A 172 11.18 2.59 15.39
N GLU A 173 10.03 2.98 15.95
CA GLU A 173 9.73 2.85 17.39
C GLU A 173 9.88 1.41 17.90
N PHE A 174 9.38 0.43 17.12
CA PHE A 174 9.52 -0.98 17.46
C PHE A 174 10.98 -1.41 17.53
N ILE A 175 11.79 -1.06 16.52
CA ILE A 175 13.22 -1.38 16.46
C ILE A 175 13.95 -0.77 17.67
N VAL A 176 13.73 0.51 17.96
CA VAL A 176 14.36 1.21 19.10
C VAL A 176 13.97 0.55 20.42
N SER A 177 12.68 0.24 20.62
CA SER A 177 12.19 -0.40 21.85
C SER A 177 12.71 -1.83 22.05
N GLY A 178 12.96 -2.56 20.96
CA GLY A 178 13.47 -3.94 21.01
C GLY A 178 14.93 -4.02 21.46
N ILE A 179 15.73 -3.00 21.10
CA ILE A 179 17.14 -2.89 21.49
C ILE A 179 17.26 -2.47 22.97
N GLY A 180 16.44 -1.52 23.42
CA GLY A 180 16.45 -1.05 24.81
C GLY A 180 16.05 -2.11 25.86
N ARG A 181 15.43 -3.23 25.46
CA ARG A 181 15.14 -4.38 26.35
C ARG A 181 16.26 -5.43 26.40
N LYS A 182 17.22 -5.36 25.48
CA LYS A 182 18.35 -6.30 25.40
C LYS A 182 19.65 -5.71 25.98
N ALA A 183 19.62 -4.45 26.42
CA ALA A 183 20.73 -3.74 27.04
C ALA A 183 20.60 -3.73 28.57
#